data_AF-A0AA35WQX1-F1
#
_entry.id   AF-A0AA35WQX1-F1
#
_cell.length_a   1.000
_cell.length_b   1.000
_cell.length_c   1.000
_cell.angle_alpha   90.00
_cell.angle_beta   90.00
_cell.angle_gamma   90.00
#
_symmetry.space_group_name_H-M   'P 1'
#
loop_
_entity.id
_entity.type
_entity.pdbx_description
1 polymer ?
#
loop_
_entity_poly.entity_id
_entity_poly.type
_entity_poly.pdbx_seq_one_letter_code
_entity_poly.pdbx_strand_id
1 'polypeptide(L)'
;MYYGYRCSGRGSAEVSDPRLGHMKREWFEGKDCLDIGCNTGQITLAIARHFNPQSIVGIDIDHKLVRIANKNLFRQQIPAVTPDGRAFPSSFTSMAPFSLLSSKIRSSRAASRVTSTPQPFPNNISFSQVWNWRAKPLCIYLV
;
A
#
# COMPACT_ATOMS: atom_id res chain seq x y z
N MET A 1 -6.42 -7.73 15.56
CA MET A 1 -5.47 -6.94 14.75
C MET A 1 -4.07 -7.56 14.90
N TYR A 2 -3.58 -8.28 13.90
CA TYR A 2 -2.28 -8.99 13.94
C TYR A 2 -1.11 -8.03 14.20
N TYR A 3 -1.04 -6.93 13.43
CA TYR A 3 0.00 -5.92 13.62
C TYR A 3 -0.08 -5.15 14.95
N GLY A 4 -1.28 -5.01 15.52
CA GLY A 4 -1.45 -4.38 16.84
C GLY A 4 -0.76 -5.16 17.96
N TYR A 5 -0.72 -6.49 17.87
CA TYR A 5 0.01 -7.35 18.80
C TYR A 5 1.52 -7.42 18.49
N ARG A 6 1.90 -7.35 17.21
CA ARG A 6 3.31 -7.44 16.79
C ARG A 6 4.11 -6.16 17.00
N CYS A 7 3.46 -5.01 16.90
CA CYS A 7 4.08 -3.69 17.08
C CYS A 7 3.98 -3.17 18.52
N SER A 8 3.16 -3.77 19.40
CA SER A 8 2.90 -3.28 20.76
C SER A 8 3.99 -3.59 21.80
N GLY A 9 5.02 -4.37 21.45
CA GLY A 9 6.12 -4.71 22.39
C GLY A 9 7.13 -3.58 22.64
N ARG A 10 7.02 -2.44 21.97
CA ARG A 10 7.93 -1.29 22.13
C ARG A 10 7.10 -0.01 22.13
N GLY A 11 7.04 0.68 23.27
CA GLY A 11 6.08 1.75 23.56
C GLY A 11 6.30 3.08 22.83
N SER A 12 6.17 3.12 21.50
CA SER A 12 5.97 4.37 20.77
C SER A 12 5.11 4.18 19.51
N ALA A 13 4.33 5.21 19.15
CA ALA A 13 3.41 5.20 18.01
C ALA A 13 4.12 5.12 16.62
N GLU A 14 5.44 5.00 16.59
CA GLU A 14 6.30 5.00 15.39
C GLU A 14 7.15 3.73 15.25
N VAL A 15 6.78 2.62 15.90
CA VAL A 15 7.56 1.38 15.74
C VAL A 15 7.29 0.74 14.38
N SER A 16 8.15 1.10 13.43
CA SER A 16 8.40 0.35 12.20
C SER A 16 8.61 -1.12 12.56
N ASP A 17 7.93 -2.03 11.85
CA ASP A 17 8.01 -3.47 12.11
C ASP A 17 9.50 -3.92 12.11
N PRO A 18 9.98 -4.65 13.15
CA PRO A 18 11.38 -5.02 13.26
C PRO A 18 11.97 -5.74 12.04
N ARG A 19 11.13 -6.40 11.23
CA ARG A 19 11.54 -7.05 9.99
C ARG A 19 12.12 -6.07 8.97
N LEU A 20 11.64 -4.82 8.95
CA LEU A 20 12.14 -3.79 8.04
C LEU A 20 13.61 -3.46 8.31
N GLY A 21 14.06 -3.54 9.56
CA GLY A 21 15.48 -3.35 9.92
C GLY A 21 16.41 -4.45 9.42
N HIS A 22 15.87 -5.61 9.03
CA HIS A 22 16.63 -6.74 8.47
C HIS A 22 16.54 -6.81 6.95
N MET A 23 15.72 -5.95 6.33
CA MET A 23 15.56 -5.87 4.89
C MET A 23 16.64 -4.99 4.27
N LYS A 24 17.17 -5.41 3.12
CA LYS A 24 18.19 -4.65 2.40
C LYS A 24 17.59 -4.00 1.15
N ARG A 25 18.01 -2.77 0.84
CA ARG A 25 17.44 -1.99 -0.27
C ARG A 25 17.64 -2.67 -1.61
N GLU A 26 18.79 -3.29 -1.84
CA GLU A 26 19.15 -4.01 -3.07
C GLU A 26 18.26 -5.23 -3.35
N TRP A 27 17.48 -5.69 -2.37
CA TRP A 27 16.47 -6.70 -2.61
C TRP A 27 15.34 -6.13 -3.44
N PHE A 28 14.89 -4.92 -3.16
CA PHE A 28 13.64 -4.33 -3.69
C PHE A 28 13.87 -3.30 -4.79
N GLU A 29 14.93 -2.51 -4.70
CA GLU A 29 15.13 -1.32 -5.52
C GLU A 29 15.08 -1.66 -7.01
N GLY A 30 14.15 -1.02 -7.73
CA GLY A 30 13.95 -1.23 -9.16
C GLY A 30 13.45 -2.64 -9.55
N LYS A 31 12.93 -3.44 -8.60
CA LYS A 31 12.42 -4.80 -8.87
C LYS A 31 10.91 -4.90 -8.75
N ASP A 32 10.34 -5.89 -9.45
CA ASP A 32 8.95 -6.28 -9.30
C ASP A 32 8.81 -7.30 -8.16
N CYS A 33 8.09 -6.94 -7.11
CA CYS A 33 8.05 -7.65 -5.83
C CYS A 33 6.69 -8.36 -5.58
N LEU A 34 6.72 -9.49 -4.88
CA LEU A 34 5.53 -10.22 -4.42
C LEU A 34 5.52 -10.38 -2.89
N ASP A 35 4.40 -10.03 -2.27
CA ASP A 35 4.18 -10.21 -0.83
C ASP A 35 3.04 -11.20 -0.61
N ILE A 36 3.37 -12.43 -0.17
CA ILE A 36 2.41 -13.52 0.02
C ILE A 36 1.93 -13.48 1.46
N GLY A 37 0.62 -13.45 1.69
CA GLY A 37 0.09 -13.27 3.04
C GLY A 37 0.22 -11.81 3.50
N CYS A 38 -0.03 -10.85 2.60
CA CYS A 38 0.17 -9.42 2.86
C CYS A 38 -0.66 -8.87 4.03
N ASN A 39 -1.65 -9.62 4.53
CA ASN A 39 -2.55 -9.25 5.61
C ASN A 39 -3.22 -7.89 5.29
N THR A 40 -3.16 -6.92 6.21
CA THR A 40 -3.67 -5.56 5.97
C THR A 40 -2.68 -4.66 5.21
N GLY A 41 -1.62 -5.21 4.62
CA GLY A 41 -0.69 -4.51 3.73
C GLY A 41 0.31 -3.56 4.40
N GLN A 42 0.43 -3.59 5.74
CA GLN A 42 1.26 -2.63 6.48
C GLN A 42 2.75 -2.72 6.11
N ILE A 43 3.29 -3.95 6.01
CA ILE A 43 4.68 -4.19 5.61
C ILE A 43 4.89 -3.87 4.15
N THR A 44 3.99 -4.33 3.28
CA THR A 44 4.01 -4.04 1.84
C THR A 44 4.12 -2.54 1.56
N LEU A 45 3.30 -1.73 2.25
CA LEU A 45 3.33 -0.27 2.13
C LEU A 45 4.63 0.33 2.67
N ALA A 46 5.15 -0.19 3.78
CA ALA A 46 6.41 0.29 4.36
C ALA A 46 7.60 0.00 3.42
N ILE A 47 7.67 -1.21 2.85
CA ILE A 47 8.71 -1.57 1.88
C ILE A 47 8.66 -0.65 0.67
N ALA A 48 7.47 -0.45 0.11
CA ALA A 48 7.30 0.40 -1.06
C ALA A 48 7.74 1.85 -0.79
N ARG A 49 7.54 2.33 0.44
CA ARG A 49 7.98 3.67 0.86
C ARG A 49 9.49 3.78 1.07
N HIS A 50 10.13 2.75 1.63
CA HIS A 50 11.54 2.82 2.07
C HIS A 50 12.56 2.28 1.07
N PHE A 51 12.17 1.34 0.20
CA PHE A 51 13.12 0.60 -0.65
C PHE A 51 12.87 0.75 -2.17
N ASN A 52 11.94 1.62 -2.57
CA ASN A 52 11.72 2.04 -3.96
C ASN A 52 11.64 0.90 -5.01
N PRO A 53 10.74 -0.09 -4.83
CA PRO A 53 10.54 -1.14 -5.83
C PRO A 53 9.92 -0.58 -7.12
N GLN A 54 10.17 -1.26 -8.24
CA GLN A 54 9.52 -0.93 -9.52
C GLN A 54 8.01 -1.17 -9.43
N SER A 55 7.61 -2.31 -8.87
CA SER A 55 6.23 -2.61 -8.52
C SER A 55 6.16 -3.58 -7.34
N ILE A 56 5.04 -3.59 -6.63
CA ILE A 56 4.79 -4.58 -5.57
C ILE A 56 3.33 -5.05 -5.60
N VAL A 57 3.14 -6.37 -5.56
CA VAL A 57 1.83 -7.01 -5.49
C VAL A 57 1.71 -7.71 -4.14
N GLY A 58 0.75 -7.27 -3.31
CA GLY A 58 0.38 -7.96 -2.09
C GLY A 58 -0.79 -8.91 -2.32
N ILE A 59 -0.65 -10.15 -1.88
CA ILE A 59 -1.66 -11.20 -2.01
C ILE A 59 -2.04 -11.73 -0.64
N ASP A 60 -3.35 -11.89 -0.40
CA ASP A 60 -3.85 -12.59 0.77
C ASP A 60 -5.03 -13.50 0.39
N ILE A 61 -5.25 -14.57 1.16
CA ILE A 61 -6.38 -15.48 0.97
C ILE A 61 -7.69 -14.88 1.50
N ASP A 62 -7.62 -14.08 2.57
CA ASP A 62 -8.80 -13.49 3.20
C ASP A 62 -9.20 -12.18 2.49
N HIS A 63 -10.37 -12.21 1.85
CA HIS A 63 -10.99 -11.05 1.20
C HIS A 63 -11.15 -9.84 2.14
N LYS A 64 -11.38 -10.06 3.44
CA LYS A 64 -11.54 -8.98 4.42
C LYS A 64 -10.21 -8.26 4.63
N LEU A 65 -9.11 -9.00 4.71
CA LEU A 65 -7.76 -8.45 4.85
C LEU A 65 -7.36 -7.68 3.60
N VAL A 66 -7.57 -8.24 2.40
CA VAL A 66 -7.34 -7.54 1.12
C VAL A 66 -8.16 -6.25 1.01
N ARG A 67 -9.42 -6.25 1.47
CA ARG A 67 -10.25 -5.04 1.50
C ARG A 67 -9.68 -3.97 2.44
N ILE A 68 -9.15 -4.37 3.59
CA ILE A 68 -8.48 -3.45 4.52
C ILE A 68 -7.16 -2.94 3.93
N ALA A 69 -6.36 -3.80 3.29
CA ALA A 69 -5.13 -3.42 2.62
C ALA A 69 -5.37 -2.37 1.52
N ASN A 70 -6.40 -2.55 0.70
CA ASN A 70 -6.81 -1.57 -0.30
C ASN A 70 -7.27 -0.24 0.33
N LYS A 71 -7.98 -0.26 1.46
CA LYS A 71 -8.31 0.97 2.21
C LYS A 71 -7.05 1.64 2.74
N ASN A 72 -6.08 0.88 3.23
CA ASN A 72 -4.81 1.40 3.73
C ASN A 72 -3.99 2.05 2.60
N LEU A 73 -3.95 1.43 1.42
CA LEU A 73 -3.34 1.99 0.22
C LEU A 73 -4.03 3.28 -0.22
N PHE A 74 -5.35 3.29 -0.29
CA PHE A 74 -6.12 4.47 -0.65
C PHE A 74 -5.80 5.66 0.29
N ARG A 75 -5.65 5.42 1.59
CA ARG A 75 -5.23 6.47 2.54
C ARG A 75 -3.84 7.05 2.23
N GLN A 76 -2.94 6.30 1.59
CA GLN A 76 -1.63 6.83 1.15
C GLN A 76 -1.75 7.74 -0.07
N GLN A 77 -2.83 7.62 -0.84
CA GLN A 77 -3.08 8.42 -2.04
C GLN A 77 -3.80 9.75 -1.73
N ILE A 78 -4.40 9.86 -0.55
CA ILE A 78 -5.06 11.09 -0.11
C ILE A 78 -4.00 12.03 0.47
N PRO A 79 -3.87 13.26 -0.03
CA PRO A 79 -2.98 14.25 0.58
C PRO A 79 -3.46 14.58 2.00
N ALA A 80 -2.53 14.60 2.96
CA ALA A 80 -2.82 14.92 4.36
C ALA A 80 -3.31 16.37 4.56
N VAL A 81 -3.08 17.23 3.56
CA VAL A 81 -3.36 18.65 3.56
C VAL A 81 -4.32 18.97 2.41
N THR A 82 -5.38 19.74 2.70
CA THR A 82 -6.27 20.27 1.67
C THR A 82 -5.54 21.31 0.80
N PRO A 83 -6.03 21.65 -0.40
CA PRO A 83 -5.45 22.71 -1.22
C PRO A 83 -5.27 24.05 -0.47
N ASP A 84 -6.09 24.29 0.55
CA ASP A 84 -6.07 25.49 1.39
C ASP A 84 -5.05 25.42 2.55
N GLY A 85 -4.14 24.44 2.56
CA GLY A 85 -3.10 24.31 3.58
C GLY A 85 -3.59 23.79 4.94
N ARG A 86 -4.85 23.35 5.05
CA ARG A 86 -5.41 22.84 6.31
C ARG A 86 -5.25 21.33 6.40
N ALA A 87 -4.75 20.84 7.52
CA ALA A 87 -4.75 19.41 7.81
C ALA A 87 -6.20 18.93 7.90
N PHE A 88 -6.51 17.81 7.25
CA PHE A 88 -7.83 17.19 7.40
C PHE A 88 -7.99 16.76 8.87
N PRO A 89 -9.08 17.13 9.58
CA PRO A 89 -9.21 16.79 10.98
C PRO A 89 -9.19 15.27 11.16
N SER A 90 -8.42 14.79 12.15
CA SER A 90 -8.27 13.36 12.46
C SER A 90 -9.62 12.66 12.71
N SER A 91 -10.61 13.40 13.20
CA SER A 91 -11.99 12.93 13.42
C SER A 91 -12.78 12.65 12.13
N PHE A 92 -12.33 13.17 10.98
CA PHE A 92 -13.02 13.05 9.69
C PHE A 92 -12.22 12.25 8.65
N THR A 93 -11.09 11.64 9.02
CA THR A 93 -10.30 10.76 8.12
C THR A 93 -11.13 9.61 7.54
N SER A 94 -12.17 9.15 8.27
CA SER A 94 -13.13 8.16 7.79
C SER A 94 -14.13 8.69 6.75
N MET A 95 -14.33 10.02 6.67
CA MET A 95 -15.25 10.71 5.74
C MET A 95 -14.55 11.39 4.56
N ALA A 96 -13.21 11.48 4.59
CA ALA A 96 -12.38 11.93 3.46
C ALA A 96 -12.71 11.28 2.09
N PRO A 97 -13.17 10.00 1.98
CA PRO A 97 -13.52 9.39 0.70
C PRO A 97 -14.64 10.10 -0.06
N PHE A 98 -15.55 10.81 0.63
CA PHE A 98 -16.71 11.43 -0.03
C PHE A 98 -16.43 12.83 -0.58
N SER A 99 -15.59 13.63 0.08
CA SER A 99 -15.38 15.04 -0.29
C SER A 99 -14.34 15.25 -1.40
N LEU A 100 -13.29 14.40 -1.47
CA LEU A 100 -12.23 14.53 -2.49
C LEU A 100 -12.47 13.68 -3.75
N LEU A 101 -13.43 12.76 -3.69
CA LEU A 101 -13.81 11.94 -4.85
C LEU A 101 -14.67 12.75 -5.84
N SER A 102 -15.48 13.70 -5.36
CA SER A 102 -16.30 14.58 -6.22
C SER A 102 -15.44 15.47 -7.14
N SER A 103 -14.25 15.89 -6.70
CA SER A 103 -13.35 16.72 -7.50
C SER A 103 -12.51 15.93 -8.52
N LYS A 104 -12.35 14.61 -8.34
CA LYS A 104 -11.51 13.77 -9.22
C LYS A 104 -12.26 12.79 -10.13
N ILE A 105 -13.57 12.59 -9.93
CA ILE A 105 -14.42 11.71 -10.78
C ILE A 105 -14.50 12.18 -12.25
N ARG A 106 -14.06 13.39 -12.61
CA ARG A 106 -14.17 13.88 -14.01
C ARG A 106 -13.04 13.47 -14.94
N SER A 107 -11.99 12.76 -14.49
CA SER A 107 -10.90 12.35 -15.38
C SER A 107 -10.90 10.85 -15.65
N SER A 108 -11.64 10.51 -16.71
CA SER A 108 -11.48 9.35 -17.61
C SER A 108 -11.48 7.93 -17.03
N ARG A 109 -12.62 7.26 -17.20
CA ARG A 109 -12.65 5.83 -17.54
C ARG A 109 -12.02 5.66 -18.93
N ALA A 110 -10.76 5.22 -18.98
CA ALA A 110 -10.19 4.59 -20.16
C ALA A 110 -9.47 3.33 -19.69
N ALA A 111 -9.88 2.18 -20.20
CA ALA A 111 -9.17 0.93 -20.04
C ALA A 111 -7.86 1.04 -20.83
N SER A 112 -6.83 1.65 -20.23
CA SER A 112 -5.52 1.76 -20.83
C SER A 112 -4.77 0.44 -20.62
N ARG A 113 -4.48 -0.18 -21.76
CA ARG A 113 -3.53 -1.29 -21.88
C ARG A 113 -2.21 -0.83 -21.22
N VAL A 114 -1.88 -1.41 -20.07
CA VAL A 114 -0.74 -1.00 -19.22
C VAL A 114 0.58 -1.25 -19.97
N THR A 115 1.09 -0.22 -20.63
CA THR A 115 2.51 -0.11 -21.01
C THR A 115 3.25 0.49 -19.81
N SER A 116 4.26 -0.25 -19.34
CA SER A 116 4.82 -0.21 -17.99
C SER A 116 5.83 0.92 -17.76
N THR A 117 5.36 2.16 -17.57
CA THR A 117 6.18 3.14 -16.86
C THR A 117 6.13 2.84 -15.35
N PRO A 118 7.28 2.67 -14.66
CA PRO A 118 7.31 2.52 -13.21
C PRO A 118 6.59 3.69 -12.56
N GLN A 119 5.54 3.41 -11.81
CA GLN A 119 4.81 4.44 -11.09
C GLN A 119 5.54 4.74 -9.77
N PRO A 120 5.55 5.97 -9.26
CA PRO A 120 6.07 6.24 -7.94
C PRO A 120 5.13 5.72 -6.85
N PHE A 121 5.64 5.53 -5.64
CA PHE A 121 4.82 5.29 -4.45
C PHE A 121 3.72 6.37 -4.32
N PRO A 122 2.46 6.03 -3.96
CA PRO A 122 1.94 4.69 -3.68
C PRO A 122 1.32 3.98 -4.91
N ASN A 123 1.51 4.50 -6.12
CA ASN A 123 0.82 4.04 -7.33
C ASN A 123 1.45 2.79 -7.96
N ASN A 124 2.61 2.34 -7.47
CA ASN A 124 3.26 1.08 -7.84
C ASN A 124 2.79 -0.15 -7.05
N ILE A 125 1.74 0.00 -6.25
CA ILE A 125 1.27 -1.03 -5.32
C ILE A 125 -0.10 -1.54 -5.76
N SER A 126 -0.31 -2.85 -5.69
CA SER A 126 -1.63 -3.45 -5.85
C SER A 126 -1.86 -4.56 -4.83
N PHE A 127 -3.11 -4.70 -4.38
CA PHE A 127 -3.51 -5.78 -3.47
C PHE A 127 -4.61 -6.63 -4.11
N SER A 128 -4.43 -7.95 -4.11
CA SER A 128 -5.36 -8.89 -4.72
C SER A 128 -5.58 -10.12 -3.84
N GLN A 129 -6.70 -10.81 -4.07
CA GLN A 129 -6.86 -12.17 -3.54
C GLN A 129 -6.09 -13.17 -4.41
N VAL A 130 -5.62 -14.26 -3.79
CA VAL A 130 -4.88 -15.35 -4.46
C VAL A 130 -5.54 -15.77 -5.77
N TRP A 131 -6.86 -15.98 -5.75
CA TRP A 131 -7.63 -16.49 -6.90
C TRP A 131 -7.74 -15.52 -8.09
N ASN A 132 -7.52 -14.22 -7.86
CA ASN A 132 -7.60 -13.19 -8.88
C ASN A 132 -6.22 -12.79 -9.41
N TRP A 133 -5.15 -13.31 -8.83
CA TRP A 133 -3.79 -12.99 -9.27
C TRP A 133 -3.39 -13.83 -10.47
N ARG A 134 -2.79 -13.17 -11.47
CA ARG A 134 -2.17 -13.82 -12.63
C ARG A 134 -0.66 -13.71 -12.46
N ALA A 135 0.01 -14.85 -12.40
CA ALA A 135 1.44 -14.91 -12.16
C ALA A 135 2.22 -14.07 -13.18
N LYS A 136 3.16 -13.27 -12.67
CA LYS A 136 4.22 -12.61 -13.43
C LYS A 136 5.56 -13.12 -12.89
N PRO A 137 6.65 -13.09 -13.67
CA PRO A 137 7.98 -13.32 -13.11
C PRO A 137 8.28 -12.18 -12.12
N LEU A 138 8.16 -12.46 -10.82
CA LEU A 138 8.38 -11.49 -9.74
C LEU A 138 9.58 -11.96 -8.90
N CYS A 139 10.45 -11.01 -8.56
CA CYS A 139 11.58 -11.23 -7.67
C CYS A 139 11.16 -10.80 -6.26
N ILE A 140 11.31 -11.69 -5.29
CA ILE A 140 11.04 -11.53 -3.85
C ILE A 140 9.68 -12.05 -3.42
N TYR A 141 9.73 -12.92 -2.41
CA TYR A 141 8.62 -13.40 -1.59
C TYR A 141 8.78 -12.80 -0.19
N LEU A 142 7.84 -11.96 0.23
CA LEU A 142 7.75 -11.50 1.61
C LEU A 142 6.64 -12.23 2.36
N VAL A 143 6.92 -12.36 3.66
CA VAL A 143 6.53 -13.38 4.65
C VAL A 143 5.07 -13.84 4.66
#